data_AF-A0A448HHZ5-F1
#
_entry.id   AF-A0A448HHZ5-F1
#
_cell.length_a   1.000
_cell.length_b   1.000
_cell.length_c   1.000
_cell.angle_alpha   90.00
_cell.angle_beta   90.00
_cell.angle_gamma   90.00
#
_symmetry.space_group_name_H-M   'P 1'
#
loop_
_entity.id
_entity.type
_entity.pdbx_description
1 polymer ?
#
loop_
_entity_poly.entity_id
_entity_poly.type
_entity_poly.pdbx_seq_one_letter_code
_entity_poly.pdbx_strand_id
1 'polypeptide(L)'
;MVSTSVGAAVLPVCGYAEDLSGKAMAQFLSTGAISQIAANTDQNVEDWQEPYPDFEKYAEDSLGHWYLPRCWRERAGDMTPAEFQVMETEFEAVSSPVYAPAGSAPPAPMIDGRTLARAAWDAVTIPDPQIGYNPTLGDSGATLVGWYTWVWATGDTPAQVTATATAGPVSATVTAVAEVQTLNTTED
;
A
#
# COMPACT_ATOMS: atom_id res chain seq x y z
N MET A 1 16.96 21.43 3.26
CA MET A 1 16.36 20.09 3.11
C MET A 1 16.20 19.81 1.63
N VAL A 2 16.84 18.76 1.14
CA VAL A 2 16.64 18.27 -0.23
C VAL A 2 15.37 17.41 -0.21
N SER A 3 14.39 17.75 -1.04
CA SER A 3 13.20 16.93 -1.25
C SER A 3 13.34 16.26 -2.61
N THR A 4 13.18 14.94 -2.64
CA THR A 4 13.11 14.15 -3.87
C THR A 4 11.78 13.43 -3.91
N SER A 5 11.23 13.26 -5.11
CA SER A 5 10.03 12.48 -5.33
C SER A 5 10.35 11.32 -6.27
N VAL A 6 9.83 10.15 -5.94
CA VAL A 6 9.93 8.94 -6.75
C VAL A 6 8.51 8.44 -7.00
N GLY A 7 8.21 8.13 -8.26
CA GLY A 7 6.95 7.46 -8.62
C GLY A 7 7.14 5.96 -8.57
N ALA A 8 6.25 5.25 -7.87
CA ALA A 8 6.17 3.79 -7.89
C ALA A 8 4.75 3.36 -8.24
N ALA A 9 4.62 2.36 -9.10
CA ALA A 9 3.35 1.69 -9.36
C ALA A 9 3.24 0.48 -8.43
N VAL A 10 2.21 0.46 -7.59
CA VAL A 10 1.95 -0.67 -6.69
C VAL A 10 0.57 -1.23 -6.98
N LEU A 11 0.49 -2.54 -7.15
CA LEU A 11 -0.78 -3.23 -7.29
C LEU A 11 -1.36 -3.51 -5.89
N PRO A 12 -2.62 -3.17 -5.63
CA PRO A 12 -3.27 -3.49 -4.35
C PRO A 12 -3.36 -5.00 -4.15
N VAL A 13 -3.30 -5.43 -2.88
CA VAL A 13 -3.64 -6.81 -2.48
C VAL A 13 -5.14 -7.07 -2.61
N CYS A 14 -5.98 -6.10 -2.24
CA CYS A 14 -7.45 -6.20 -2.34
C CYS A 14 -8.01 -4.99 -3.09
N GLY A 15 -9.03 -5.20 -3.91
CA GLY A 15 -9.62 -4.13 -4.71
C GLY A 15 -10.87 -4.62 -5.44
N TYR A 16 -11.20 -3.96 -6.54
CA TYR A 16 -12.34 -4.32 -7.37
C TYR A 16 -11.89 -5.06 -8.63
N ALA A 17 -12.56 -6.15 -8.95
CA ALA A 17 -12.37 -6.92 -10.17
C ALA A 17 -13.64 -6.85 -11.03
N GLU A 18 -13.46 -6.72 -12.34
CA GLU A 18 -14.57 -6.74 -13.30
C GLU A 18 -15.25 -8.11 -13.30
N ASP A 19 -16.58 -8.09 -13.37
CA ASP A 19 -17.46 -9.26 -13.38
C ASP A 19 -18.50 -9.10 -14.50
N LEU A 20 -19.68 -9.71 -14.35
CA LEU A 20 -20.74 -9.73 -15.34
C LEU A 20 -21.14 -8.31 -15.77
N SER A 21 -21.48 -8.19 -17.07
CA SER A 21 -22.17 -7.00 -17.57
C SER A 21 -23.47 -6.73 -16.82
N GLY A 22 -23.99 -5.51 -16.87
CA GLY A 22 -25.28 -5.16 -16.28
C GLY A 22 -26.40 -6.12 -16.69
N LYS A 23 -26.48 -6.41 -17.99
CA LYS A 23 -27.43 -7.36 -18.58
C LYS A 23 -27.25 -8.78 -18.05
N ALA A 24 -26.01 -9.26 -18.01
CA ALA A 24 -25.74 -10.62 -17.55
C ALA A 24 -25.99 -10.78 -16.04
N MET A 25 -25.65 -9.77 -15.23
CA MET A 25 -25.92 -9.76 -13.80
C MET A 25 -27.42 -9.72 -13.52
N ALA A 26 -28.16 -8.87 -14.24
CA ALA A 26 -29.60 -8.79 -14.06
C ALA A 26 -30.31 -10.08 -14.46
N GLN A 27 -29.85 -10.75 -15.53
CA GLN A 27 -30.31 -12.07 -15.88
C GLN A 27 -30.01 -13.07 -14.75
N PHE A 28 -28.76 -13.13 -14.28
CA PHE A 28 -28.34 -14.02 -13.20
C PHE A 28 -29.21 -13.88 -11.94
N LEU A 29 -29.36 -12.66 -11.43
CA LEU A 29 -30.14 -12.34 -10.23
C LEU A 29 -31.67 -12.51 -10.40
N SER A 30 -32.15 -12.52 -11.65
CA SER A 30 -33.57 -12.77 -11.97
C SER A 30 -33.86 -14.23 -12.33
N THR A 31 -32.84 -15.09 -12.46
CA THR A 31 -33.05 -16.49 -12.86
C THR A 31 -33.55 -17.34 -11.69
N GLY A 32 -34.32 -18.38 -12.02
CA GLY A 32 -34.66 -19.45 -11.07
C GLY A 32 -33.45 -20.24 -10.53
N ALA A 33 -32.23 -19.98 -11.02
CA ALA A 33 -31.02 -20.56 -10.47
C ALA A 33 -30.71 -20.00 -9.07
N ILE A 34 -30.90 -18.69 -8.86
CA ILE A 34 -30.80 -18.09 -7.51
C ILE A 34 -31.90 -18.66 -6.61
N SER A 35 -33.12 -18.82 -7.11
CA SER A 35 -34.20 -19.45 -6.33
C SER A 35 -33.88 -20.89 -5.91
N GLN A 36 -33.18 -21.67 -6.75
CA GLN A 36 -32.73 -23.02 -6.41
C GLN A 36 -31.57 -23.00 -5.41
N ILE A 37 -30.62 -22.07 -5.54
CA ILE A 37 -29.49 -21.94 -4.62
C ILE A 37 -30.00 -21.50 -3.24
N ALA A 38 -30.82 -20.44 -3.20
CA ALA A 38 -31.48 -19.93 -2.00
C ALA A 38 -32.21 -21.04 -1.23
N ALA A 39 -33.01 -21.86 -1.94
CA ALA A 39 -33.71 -23.01 -1.35
C ALA A 39 -32.78 -24.08 -0.75
N ASN A 40 -31.51 -24.14 -1.17
CA ASN A 40 -30.52 -25.10 -0.68
C ASN A 40 -29.58 -24.52 0.39
N THR A 41 -29.59 -23.21 0.66
CA THR A 41 -28.65 -22.52 1.56
C THR A 41 -29.29 -21.81 2.76
N ASP A 42 -30.58 -22.04 3.04
CA ASP A 42 -31.38 -21.29 4.04
C ASP A 42 -31.37 -19.76 3.81
N GLN A 43 -31.07 -19.32 2.58
CA GLN A 43 -31.09 -17.92 2.17
C GLN A 43 -32.32 -17.65 1.32
N ASN A 44 -32.75 -16.39 1.24
CA ASN A 44 -33.78 -15.96 0.31
C ASN A 44 -33.17 -15.37 -0.96
N VAL A 45 -33.98 -15.22 -2.02
CA VAL A 45 -33.52 -14.60 -3.28
C VAL A 45 -33.07 -13.16 -3.02
N GLU A 46 -33.73 -12.47 -2.10
CA GLU A 46 -33.42 -11.11 -1.70
C GLU A 46 -32.01 -10.96 -1.10
N ASP A 47 -31.51 -11.97 -0.38
CA ASP A 47 -30.14 -11.95 0.18
C ASP A 47 -29.06 -11.91 -0.92
N TRP A 48 -29.38 -12.47 -2.09
CA TRP A 48 -28.51 -12.44 -3.27
C TRP A 48 -28.64 -11.15 -4.07
N GLN A 49 -29.77 -10.46 -3.97
CA GLN A 49 -30.05 -9.21 -4.68
C GLN A 49 -29.60 -7.98 -3.89
N GLU A 50 -29.63 -8.02 -2.55
CA GLU A 50 -29.27 -6.93 -1.65
C GLU A 50 -27.91 -6.26 -2.00
N PRO A 51 -26.84 -7.00 -2.33
CA PRO A 51 -25.55 -6.39 -2.67
C PRO A 51 -25.52 -5.65 -4.01
N TYR A 52 -26.57 -5.80 -4.84
CA TYR A 52 -26.66 -5.27 -6.20
C TYR A 52 -27.84 -4.31 -6.33
N PRO A 53 -27.78 -3.13 -5.68
CA PRO A 53 -28.88 -2.19 -5.73
C PRO A 53 -29.19 -1.76 -7.16
N ASP A 54 -30.48 -1.70 -7.49
CA ASP A 54 -30.99 -1.28 -8.80
C ASP A 54 -30.49 -2.10 -10.00
N PHE A 55 -30.10 -3.36 -9.81
CA PHE A 55 -29.54 -4.18 -10.88
C PHE A 55 -30.44 -4.28 -12.12
N GLU A 56 -31.76 -4.21 -11.92
CA GLU A 56 -32.76 -4.26 -12.99
C GLU A 56 -32.65 -3.07 -13.96
N LYS A 57 -32.15 -1.91 -13.50
CA LYS A 57 -31.93 -0.73 -14.36
C LYS A 57 -30.89 -1.01 -15.45
N TYR A 58 -30.01 -1.97 -15.21
CA TYR A 58 -28.91 -2.32 -16.11
C TYR A 58 -29.22 -3.57 -16.96
N ALA A 59 -30.45 -4.09 -16.92
CA ALA A 59 -30.83 -5.35 -17.58
C ALA A 59 -30.63 -5.38 -19.11
N GLU A 60 -30.57 -4.22 -19.75
CA GLU A 60 -30.29 -4.10 -21.19
C GLU A 60 -28.88 -3.58 -21.51
N ASP A 61 -28.06 -3.29 -20.50
CA ASP A 61 -26.70 -2.79 -20.69
C ASP A 61 -25.70 -3.95 -20.78
N SER A 62 -25.23 -4.23 -22.00
CA SER A 62 -24.23 -5.27 -22.27
C SER A 62 -22.79 -4.75 -22.27
N LEU A 63 -22.56 -3.48 -21.99
CA LEU A 63 -21.24 -2.83 -22.08
C LEU A 63 -20.72 -2.33 -20.74
N GLY A 64 -21.61 -1.91 -19.84
CA GLY A 64 -21.25 -1.63 -18.44
C GLY A 64 -21.13 -2.92 -17.63
N HIS A 65 -20.30 -2.89 -16.60
CA HIS A 65 -19.94 -4.05 -15.78
C HIS A 65 -20.15 -3.81 -14.30
N TRP A 66 -20.49 -4.88 -13.59
CA TRP A 66 -20.34 -4.94 -12.16
C TRP A 66 -18.89 -5.22 -11.79
N TYR A 67 -18.47 -4.63 -10.68
CA TYR A 67 -17.16 -4.81 -10.10
C TYR A 67 -17.33 -5.35 -8.69
N LEU A 68 -16.73 -6.50 -8.41
CA LEU A 68 -16.82 -7.18 -7.12
C LEU A 68 -15.55 -6.99 -6.30
N PRO A 69 -15.65 -6.91 -4.97
CA PRO A 69 -14.48 -6.94 -4.10
C PRO A 69 -13.72 -8.25 -4.30
N ARG A 70 -12.40 -8.16 -4.43
CA ARG A 70 -11.52 -9.30 -4.63
C ARG A 70 -10.14 -9.06 -4.03
N CYS A 71 -9.55 -10.09 -3.45
CA CYS A 71 -8.17 -10.11 -3.01
C CYS A 71 -7.32 -11.07 -3.86
N TRP A 72 -6.04 -10.73 -4.03
CA TRP A 72 -5.07 -11.46 -4.85
C TRP A 72 -3.91 -11.98 -3.98
N ARG A 73 -3.95 -13.27 -3.64
CA ARG A 73 -2.99 -13.91 -2.74
C ARG A 73 -1.55 -13.76 -3.21
N GLU A 74 -1.33 -13.79 -4.52
CA GLU A 74 -0.04 -13.62 -5.18
C GLU A 74 0.59 -12.25 -4.95
N ARG A 75 -0.20 -11.25 -4.55
CA ARG A 75 0.27 -9.90 -4.22
C ARG A 75 0.56 -9.73 -2.72
N ALA A 76 0.17 -10.70 -1.89
CA ALA A 76 0.34 -10.70 -0.44
C ALA A 76 1.55 -11.56 0.00
N GLY A 77 2.68 -11.45 -0.70
CA GLY A 77 3.83 -12.35 -0.52
C GLY A 77 4.43 -12.37 0.89
N ASP A 78 4.23 -11.32 1.66
CA ASP A 78 4.68 -11.16 3.05
C ASP A 78 3.70 -11.71 4.10
N MET A 79 2.47 -12.03 3.70
CA MET A 79 1.44 -12.49 4.62
C MET A 79 1.43 -14.01 4.66
N THR A 80 1.19 -14.55 5.84
CA THR A 80 0.77 -15.94 6.01
C THR A 80 -0.63 -16.15 5.40
N PRO A 81 -1.02 -17.39 5.07
CA PRO A 81 -2.38 -17.68 4.61
C PRO A 81 -3.48 -17.20 5.57
N ALA A 82 -3.23 -17.29 6.89
CA ALA A 82 -4.19 -16.84 7.90
C ALA A 82 -4.34 -15.31 7.93
N GLU A 83 -3.24 -14.57 7.85
CA GLU A 83 -3.28 -13.09 7.79
C GLU A 83 -3.98 -12.61 6.52
N PHE A 84 -3.73 -13.27 5.38
CA PHE A 84 -4.42 -12.97 4.13
C PHE A 84 -5.93 -13.19 4.25
N GLN A 85 -6.36 -14.29 4.87
CA GLN A 85 -7.77 -14.60 5.03
C GLN A 85 -8.50 -13.59 5.94
N VAL A 86 -7.84 -13.11 7.01
CA VAL A 86 -8.39 -12.04 7.85
C VAL A 86 -8.57 -10.76 7.04
N MET A 87 -7.54 -10.33 6.30
CA MET A 87 -7.62 -9.16 5.43
C MET A 87 -8.73 -9.28 4.39
N GLU A 88 -8.85 -10.44 3.73
CA GLU A 88 -9.88 -10.71 2.74
C GLU A 88 -11.28 -10.58 3.35
N THR A 89 -11.50 -11.19 4.51
CA THR A 89 -12.78 -11.11 5.23
C THR A 89 -13.13 -9.68 5.63
N GLU A 90 -12.17 -8.93 6.16
CA GLU A 90 -12.36 -7.53 6.56
C GLU A 90 -12.67 -6.65 5.34
N PHE A 91 -11.98 -6.87 4.23
CA PHE A 91 -12.19 -6.12 2.99
C PHE A 91 -13.56 -6.40 2.37
N GLU A 92 -13.97 -7.67 2.31
CA GLU A 92 -15.29 -8.08 1.81
C GLU A 92 -16.42 -7.54 2.70
N ALA A 93 -16.23 -7.51 4.02
CA ALA A 93 -17.24 -7.01 4.96
C ALA A 93 -17.54 -5.50 4.80
N VAL A 94 -16.60 -4.72 4.23
CA VAL A 94 -16.75 -3.26 4.06
C VAL A 94 -16.89 -2.84 2.60
N SER A 95 -16.85 -3.77 1.66
CA SER A 95 -16.86 -3.49 0.22
C SER A 95 -18.06 -4.15 -0.44
N SER A 96 -18.92 -3.35 -1.07
CA SER A 96 -20.08 -3.84 -1.81
C SER A 96 -19.82 -3.80 -3.33
N PRO A 97 -20.44 -4.68 -4.13
CA PRO A 97 -20.37 -4.60 -5.57
C PRO A 97 -20.76 -3.22 -6.11
N VAL A 98 -20.07 -2.77 -7.18
CA VAL A 98 -20.31 -1.46 -7.79
C VAL A 98 -20.54 -1.62 -9.29
N TYR A 99 -21.60 -0.98 -9.80
CA TYR A 99 -21.82 -0.88 -11.24
C TYR A 99 -21.05 0.29 -11.85
N ALA A 100 -20.32 0.05 -12.95
CA ALA A 100 -19.69 1.09 -13.73
C ALA A 100 -20.20 1.07 -15.19
N PRO A 101 -20.73 2.20 -15.70
CA PRO A 101 -21.11 2.31 -17.11
C PRO A 101 -19.91 2.17 -18.05
N ALA A 102 -20.16 1.69 -19.27
CA ALA A 102 -19.14 1.57 -20.30
C ALA A 102 -18.35 2.87 -20.51
N GLY A 103 -17.01 2.77 -20.56
CA GLY A 103 -16.12 3.92 -20.73
C GLY A 103 -15.90 4.75 -19.45
N SER A 104 -16.51 4.37 -18.33
CA SER A 104 -16.19 4.94 -17.02
C SER A 104 -14.94 4.28 -16.47
N ALA A 105 -14.21 4.99 -15.60
CA ALA A 105 -13.11 4.36 -14.88
C ALA A 105 -13.67 3.29 -13.92
N PRO A 106 -12.97 2.16 -13.73
CA PRO A 106 -13.36 1.18 -12.73
C PRO A 106 -13.31 1.83 -11.33
N PRO A 107 -14.01 1.25 -10.34
CA PRO A 107 -13.92 1.71 -8.96
C PRO A 107 -12.45 1.85 -8.52
N ALA A 108 -12.15 2.94 -7.84
CA ALA A 108 -10.79 3.21 -7.40
C ALA A 108 -10.32 2.05 -6.50
N PRO A 109 -9.14 1.45 -6.76
CA PRO A 109 -8.61 0.41 -5.91
C PRO A 109 -8.34 0.97 -4.51
N MET A 110 -8.64 0.17 -3.48
CA MET A 110 -8.21 0.48 -2.13
C MET A 110 -6.74 0.06 -1.97
N ILE A 111 -5.86 1.02 -1.71
CA ILE A 111 -4.48 0.75 -1.36
C ILE A 111 -4.38 0.81 0.17
N ASP A 112 -4.05 -0.31 0.78
CA ASP A 112 -3.93 -0.39 2.24
C ASP A 112 -2.68 0.37 2.74
N GLY A 113 -2.73 0.77 4.01
CA GLY A 113 -1.65 1.52 4.64
C GLY A 113 -0.32 0.75 4.72
N ARG A 114 -0.33 -0.59 4.78
CA ARG A 114 0.90 -1.40 4.79
C ARG A 114 1.57 -1.35 3.41
N THR A 115 0.80 -1.43 2.34
CA THR A 115 1.30 -1.25 0.97
C THR A 115 1.90 0.15 0.78
N LEU A 116 1.25 1.20 1.26
CA LEU A 116 1.80 2.55 1.22
C LEU A 116 3.05 2.70 2.11
N ALA A 117 3.07 2.12 3.30
CA ALA A 117 4.21 2.18 4.20
C ALA A 117 5.46 1.52 3.58
N ARG A 118 5.28 0.44 2.82
CA ARG A 118 6.35 -0.18 2.03
C ARG A 118 6.83 0.70 0.91
N ALA A 119 5.92 1.25 0.12
CA ALA A 119 6.29 2.18 -0.93
C ALA A 119 7.05 3.40 -0.36
N ALA A 120 6.63 3.90 0.80
CA ALA A 120 7.34 4.96 1.52
C ALA A 120 8.73 4.49 2.00
N TRP A 121 8.83 3.30 2.60
CA TRP A 121 10.08 2.71 3.06
C TRP A 121 11.08 2.48 1.93
N ASP A 122 10.64 1.90 0.82
CA ASP A 122 11.45 1.61 -0.37
C ASP A 122 11.98 2.89 -1.04
N ALA A 123 11.29 4.02 -0.82
CA ALA A 123 11.73 5.33 -1.27
C ALA A 123 12.73 6.02 -0.31
N VAL A 124 12.93 5.52 0.91
CA VAL A 124 13.89 6.08 1.86
C VAL A 124 15.32 5.82 1.38
N THR A 125 16.07 6.89 1.14
CA THR A 125 17.53 6.82 0.97
C THR A 125 18.19 7.51 2.15
N ILE A 126 18.96 6.75 2.95
CA ILE A 126 19.79 7.30 4.03
C ILE A 126 21.19 7.53 3.45
N PRO A 127 21.68 8.77 3.38
CA PRO A 127 23.03 9.03 2.89
C PRO A 127 24.07 8.55 3.92
N ASP A 128 25.24 8.11 3.44
CA ASP A 128 26.34 7.70 4.32
C ASP A 128 26.81 8.87 5.19
N PRO A 129 27.03 8.63 6.50
CA PRO A 129 27.59 9.66 7.37
C PRO A 129 28.97 10.06 6.85
N GLN A 130 29.17 11.36 6.65
CA GLN A 130 30.50 11.87 6.35
C GLN A 130 31.21 12.15 7.67
N ILE A 131 32.45 11.66 7.81
CA ILE A 131 33.26 11.87 9.01
C ILE A 131 34.55 12.60 8.65
N GLY A 132 34.90 13.56 9.50
CA GLY A 132 36.17 14.25 9.50
C GLY A 132 37.11 13.62 10.52
N TYR A 133 38.41 13.69 10.24
CA TYR A 133 39.49 13.25 11.11
C TYR A 133 40.43 14.41 11.41
N ASN A 134 41.35 14.21 12.35
CA ASN A 134 42.41 15.15 12.76
C ASN A 134 42.76 16.21 11.70
N PRO A 135 42.65 17.51 12.04
CA PRO A 135 42.98 18.60 11.11
C PRO A 135 44.40 18.49 10.56
N THR A 136 44.58 18.94 9.32
CA THR A 136 45.90 19.03 8.68
C THR A 136 46.62 20.32 9.05
N LEU A 137 47.96 20.26 9.14
CA LEU A 137 48.81 21.41 9.45
C LEU A 137 49.20 22.17 8.18
N GLY A 138 48.49 23.28 7.91
CA GLY A 138 48.76 24.19 6.79
C GLY A 138 48.80 23.49 5.43
N ASP A 139 49.55 24.04 4.48
CA ASP A 139 49.63 23.53 3.11
C ASP A 139 50.38 22.18 3.00
N SER A 140 51.04 21.75 4.08
CA SER A 140 51.84 20.52 4.09
C SER A 140 51.01 19.23 4.14
N GLY A 141 49.73 19.31 4.54
CA GLY A 141 48.86 18.15 4.69
C GLY A 141 49.23 17.21 5.86
N ALA A 142 50.23 17.55 6.68
CA ALA A 142 50.69 16.72 7.78
C ALA A 142 49.65 16.64 8.91
N THR A 143 49.52 15.47 9.54
CA THR A 143 48.69 15.27 10.74
C THR A 143 49.58 15.17 11.98
N LEU A 144 49.11 15.67 13.13
CA LEU A 144 49.87 15.58 14.38
C LEU A 144 49.79 14.14 14.94
N VAL A 145 50.95 13.51 15.15
CA VAL A 145 51.07 12.15 15.70
C VAL A 145 51.35 12.22 17.20
N GLY A 146 50.71 11.35 18.00
CA GLY A 146 50.89 11.30 19.46
C GLY A 146 49.96 12.21 20.26
N TRP A 147 48.94 12.78 19.62
CA TRP A 147 47.85 13.51 20.27
C TRP A 147 46.54 12.73 20.17
N TYR A 148 45.51 13.15 20.93
CA TYR A 148 44.16 12.58 20.82
C TYR A 148 43.65 12.58 19.38
N THR A 149 43.00 11.49 18.98
CA THR A 149 42.31 11.41 17.69
C THR A 149 40.92 12.00 17.84
N TRP A 150 40.60 13.03 17.05
CA TRP A 150 39.27 13.61 16.96
C TRP A 150 38.56 13.10 15.72
N VAL A 151 37.30 12.71 15.91
CA VAL A 151 36.38 12.36 14.85
C VAL A 151 35.14 13.21 15.01
N TRP A 152 34.64 13.79 13.93
CA TRP A 152 33.40 14.57 13.93
C TRP A 152 32.59 14.28 12.67
N ALA A 153 31.27 14.49 12.72
CA ALA A 153 30.45 14.44 11.52
C ALA A 153 30.80 15.64 10.63
N THR A 154 31.23 15.38 9.41
CA THR A 154 31.38 16.39 8.36
C THR A 154 30.11 16.42 7.52
N GLY A 155 29.75 17.58 6.96
CA GLY A 155 28.58 17.71 6.07
C GLY A 155 27.20 17.55 6.73
N ASP A 156 26.16 17.68 5.90
CA ASP A 156 24.76 17.62 6.29
C ASP A 156 24.27 16.17 6.41
N THR A 157 24.86 15.37 7.30
CA THR A 157 24.30 14.04 7.61
C THR A 157 22.93 14.25 8.26
N PRO A 158 21.82 13.85 7.62
CA PRO A 158 20.48 14.16 8.11
C PRO A 158 20.21 13.35 9.38
N ALA A 159 19.89 14.04 10.48
CA ALA A 159 19.46 13.41 11.72
C ALA A 159 18.10 12.69 11.56
N GLN A 160 17.31 13.09 10.57
CA GLN A 160 16.01 12.53 10.26
C GLN A 160 15.76 12.51 8.75
N VAL A 161 15.23 11.39 8.25
CA VAL A 161 14.72 11.25 6.89
C VAL A 161 13.24 10.86 6.97
N THR A 162 12.40 11.51 6.18
CA THR A 162 10.97 11.21 6.11
C THR A 162 10.58 10.88 4.67
N ALA A 163 9.80 9.82 4.48
CA ALA A 163 9.19 9.46 3.21
C ALA A 163 7.69 9.27 3.39
N THR A 164 6.90 9.80 2.46
CA THR A 164 5.44 9.73 2.49
C THR A 164 4.93 9.15 1.18
N ALA A 165 4.11 8.11 1.26
CA ALA A 165 3.37 7.55 0.14
C ALA A 165 1.88 7.88 0.30
N THR A 166 1.18 8.16 -0.80
CA THR A 166 -0.24 8.55 -0.79
C THR A 166 -0.98 7.90 -1.95
N ALA A 167 -2.16 7.37 -1.66
CA ALA A 167 -3.11 6.88 -2.67
C ALA A 167 -4.53 7.29 -2.26
N GLY A 168 -5.14 8.18 -3.05
CA GLY A 168 -6.43 8.78 -2.70
C GLY A 168 -6.39 9.44 -1.31
N PRO A 169 -7.33 9.12 -0.39
CA PRO A 169 -7.36 9.67 0.96
C PRO A 169 -6.38 9.00 1.93
N VAL A 170 -5.73 7.90 1.54
CA VAL A 170 -4.85 7.12 2.42
C VAL A 170 -3.42 7.60 2.24
N SER A 171 -2.71 7.81 3.36
CA SER A 171 -1.28 8.11 3.37
C SER A 171 -0.55 7.28 4.42
N ALA A 172 0.71 6.98 4.14
CA ALA A 172 1.63 6.38 5.10
C ALA A 172 2.94 7.15 5.10
N THR A 173 3.46 7.43 6.29
CA THR A 173 4.70 8.18 6.48
C THR A 173 5.68 7.33 7.27
N VAL A 174 6.87 7.14 6.73
CA VAL A 174 8.01 6.51 7.38
C VAL A 174 8.97 7.61 7.82
N THR A 175 9.41 7.56 9.07
CA THR A 175 10.44 8.44 9.60
C THR A 175 11.59 7.61 10.13
N ALA A 176 12.75 7.74 9.50
CA ALA A 176 14.01 7.20 9.98
C ALA A 176 14.75 8.28 10.76
N VAL A 177 15.19 7.96 11.98
CA VAL A 177 15.95 8.87 12.86
C VAL A 177 17.30 8.24 13.16
N ALA A 178 18.37 9.02 13.02
CA ALA A 178 19.69 8.62 13.46
C ALA A 178 19.86 8.98 14.94
N GLU A 179 20.07 7.97 15.80
CA GLU A 179 20.46 8.20 17.20
C GLU A 179 21.98 8.19 17.33
N VAL A 180 22.54 9.22 17.96
CA VAL A 180 23.98 9.29 18.24
C VAL A 180 24.31 8.29 19.36
N GLN A 181 25.06 7.25 19.02
CA GLN A 181 25.60 6.32 20.00
C GLN A 181 26.96 6.84 20.47
N THR A 182 27.07 7.26 21.72
CA THR A 182 28.36 7.64 22.34
C THR A 182 29.21 6.39 22.56
N LEU A 183 30.29 6.26 21.79
CA LEU A 183 31.33 5.27 22.03
C LEU A 183 32.18 5.72 23.22
N ASN A 184 31.89 5.18 24.40
CA ASN A 184 32.79 5.35 25.55
C ASN A 184 33.99 4.41 25.34
N THR A 185 35.12 4.96 24.91
CA THR A 185 36.39 4.26 25.01
C THR A 185 36.84 4.29 26.46
N THR A 186 36.76 3.16 27.16
CA THR A 186 37.48 2.98 28.43
C THR A 186 38.97 2.96 28.10
N GLU A 187 39.70 3.97 28.57
CA GLU A 187 41.17 3.95 28.61
C GLU A 187 41.58 3.04 29.78
N ASP A 188 42.37 2.00 29.49
CA ASP A 188 43.13 1.19 30.48
C ASP A 188 44.47 1.85 30.80
#